data_AF-A0A965WQA3-F1
#
_entry.id   AF-A0A965WQA3-F1
#
_cell.length_a   1.000
_cell.length_b   1.000
_cell.length_c   1.000
_cell.angle_alpha   90.00
_cell.angle_beta   90.00
_cell.angle_gamma   90.00
#
_symmetry.space_group_name_H-M   'P 1'
#
loop_
_entity.id
_entity.type
_entity.pdbx_description
1 polymer ?
#
loop_
_entity_poly.entity_id
_entity_poly.type
_entity_poly.pdbx_seq_one_letter_code
_entity_poly.pdbx_strand_id
1 'polypeptide(L)'
;MVNVIWVILVLFAIWFIYVLGADIIKHKNNLEKVSWVKTGIIGFVVNFFDVLGIGAFAPQTALLKFTKQTSDKFIPGTMNVANTLPVLIQAIIFIQVIEVEPITLIVMFLTAMGGAILGADIIGKLSERNIRLTISVALLITAGFMFANKMQWIHGEGV
;
A
#
# COMPACT_ATOMS: atom_id res chain seq x y z
N MET A 1 -15.07 8.98 18.92
CA MET A 1 -13.79 9.23 18.22
C MET A 1 -13.65 8.35 16.98
N VAL A 2 -13.89 7.04 17.07
CA VAL A 2 -13.84 6.11 15.91
C VAL A 2 -14.73 6.55 14.74
N ASN A 3 -15.97 6.98 15.00
CA ASN A 3 -16.87 7.46 13.94
C ASN A 3 -16.28 8.65 13.15
N VAL A 4 -15.48 9.51 13.79
CA VAL A 4 -14.81 10.63 13.12
C VAL A 4 -13.72 10.11 12.18
N ILE A 5 -12.96 9.11 12.62
CA ILE A 5 -11.95 8.44 11.79
C ILE A 5 -12.62 7.83 10.54
N TRP A 6 -13.77 7.15 10.70
CA TRP A 6 -14.50 6.59 9.56
C TRP A 6 -14.96 7.64 8.57
N VAL A 7 -15.55 8.74 9.05
CA VAL A 7 -15.97 9.85 8.18
C VAL A 7 -14.78 10.40 7.41
N ILE A 8 -13.63 10.59 8.06
CA ILE A 8 -12.40 11.06 7.41
C ILE A 8 -11.91 10.06 6.35
N LEU A 9 -11.88 8.76 6.66
CA LEU A 9 -11.44 7.73 5.70
C LEU A 9 -12.36 7.67 4.48
N VAL A 10 -13.68 7.79 4.66
CA VAL A 10 -14.64 7.85 3.56
C VAL A 10 -14.44 9.12 2.73
N LEU A 11 -14.22 10.28 3.36
CA LEU A 11 -13.91 11.52 2.64
C LEU A 11 -12.62 11.40 1.82
N PHE A 12 -11.57 10.78 2.38
CA PHE A 12 -10.34 10.52 1.62
C PHE A 12 -10.55 9.53 0.47
N ALA A 13 -11.38 8.50 0.65
CA ALA A 13 -11.72 7.58 -0.43
C ALA A 13 -12.44 8.30 -1.58
N ILE A 14 -13.44 9.14 -1.26
CA ILE A 14 -14.18 9.94 -2.25
C ILE A 14 -13.22 10.91 -2.96
N TRP A 15 -12.40 11.62 -2.21
CA TRP A 15 -11.39 12.54 -2.75
C TRP A 15 -10.42 11.81 -3.70
N PHE A 16 -9.91 10.66 -3.28
CA PHE A 16 -8.99 9.86 -4.09
C PHE A 16 -9.65 9.37 -5.38
N ILE A 17 -10.90 8.86 -5.31
CA ILE A 17 -11.67 8.44 -6.49
C ILE A 17 -11.86 9.61 -7.46
N TYR A 18 -12.18 10.80 -6.95
CA TYR A 18 -12.31 12.01 -7.75
C TYR A 18 -11.00 12.37 -8.46
N VAL A 19 -9.88 12.43 -7.72
CA VAL A 19 -8.56 12.76 -8.27
C VAL A 19 -8.12 11.73 -9.30
N LEU A 20 -8.23 10.44 -8.99
CA LEU A 20 -7.86 9.35 -9.89
C LEU A 20 -8.73 9.34 -11.15
N GLY A 21 -10.04 9.53 -11.01
CA GLY A 21 -10.97 9.59 -12.14
C GLY A 21 -10.66 10.77 -13.06
N ALA A 22 -10.44 11.95 -12.49
CA ALA A 22 -10.06 13.14 -13.25
C ALA A 22 -8.73 12.95 -13.98
N ASP A 23 -7.74 12.33 -13.34
CA ASP A 23 -6.43 12.07 -13.94
C ASP A 23 -6.50 11.06 -15.10
N ILE A 24 -7.26 9.97 -14.94
CA ILE A 24 -7.49 8.98 -16.00
C ILE A 24 -8.19 9.62 -17.21
N ILE A 25 -9.21 10.46 -16.99
CA ILE A 25 -9.94 11.13 -18.08
C ILE A 25 -9.00 12.07 -18.85
N LYS A 26 -8.16 12.83 -18.13
CA LYS A 26 -7.21 13.79 -18.71
C LYS A 26 -6.09 13.09 -19.48
N HIS A 27 -5.61 11.95 -19.00
CA HIS A 27 -4.47 11.23 -19.56
C HIS A 27 -4.85 9.92 -20.29
N LYS A 28 -6.11 9.76 -20.68
CA LYS A 28 -6.63 8.54 -21.35
C LYS A 28 -5.86 8.11 -22.61
N ASN A 29 -5.19 9.06 -23.26
CA ASN A 29 -4.40 8.82 -24.47
C ASN A 29 -2.94 8.40 -24.17
N ASN A 30 -2.52 8.44 -22.91
CA ASN A 30 -1.15 8.15 -22.45
C ASN A 30 -1.14 7.05 -21.39
N LEU A 31 -1.91 5.99 -21.60
CA LEU A 31 -1.95 4.84 -20.69
C LEU A 31 -0.90 3.79 -21.08
N GLU A 32 -0.25 3.19 -20.08
CA GLU A 32 0.64 2.05 -20.33
C GLU A 32 -0.16 0.88 -20.93
N LYS A 33 0.45 0.16 -21.88
CA LYS A 33 -0.15 -1.04 -22.47
C LYS A 33 -0.03 -2.22 -21.51
N VAL A 34 -0.96 -2.29 -20.57
CA VAL A 34 -1.02 -3.31 -19.52
C VAL A 34 -2.27 -4.15 -19.61
N SER A 35 -2.23 -5.37 -19.11
CA SER A 35 -3.39 -6.25 -19.05
C SER A 35 -4.16 -6.00 -17.76
N TRP A 36 -5.30 -5.33 -17.89
CA TRP A 36 -6.20 -4.99 -16.78
C TRP A 36 -6.66 -6.22 -15.99
N VAL A 37 -6.84 -7.35 -16.69
CA VAL A 37 -7.23 -8.62 -16.06
C VAL A 37 -6.08 -9.18 -15.22
N LYS A 38 -4.84 -9.18 -15.74
CA LYS A 38 -3.68 -9.68 -14.99
C LYS A 38 -3.41 -8.81 -13.77
N THR A 39 -3.40 -7.49 -13.93
CA THR A 39 -3.17 -6.56 -12.81
C THR A 39 -4.29 -6.63 -11.79
N GLY A 40 -5.55 -6.80 -12.21
CA GLY A 40 -6.69 -7.02 -11.32
C GLY A 40 -6.57 -8.30 -10.50
N ILE A 41 -6.22 -9.43 -11.13
CA ILE A 41 -6.00 -10.71 -10.43
C ILE A 41 -4.84 -10.60 -9.45
N ILE A 42 -3.72 -10.01 -9.87
CA ILE A 42 -2.56 -9.77 -9.00
C ILE A 42 -3.01 -8.95 -7.78
N GLY A 43 -3.68 -7.81 -8.02
CA GLY A 43 -4.18 -6.93 -6.97
C GLY A 43 -5.12 -7.64 -5.99
N PHE A 44 -6.05 -8.46 -6.49
CA PHE A 44 -6.94 -9.24 -5.64
C PHE A 44 -6.17 -10.22 -4.74
N VAL A 45 -5.28 -11.02 -5.34
CA VAL A 45 -4.53 -12.05 -4.63
C VAL A 45 -3.61 -11.44 -3.56
N VAL A 46 -2.88 -10.38 -3.90
CA VAL A 46 -1.94 -9.76 -2.95
C VAL A 46 -2.64 -9.04 -1.81
N ASN A 47 -3.76 -8.34 -2.07
CA ASN A 47 -4.55 -7.70 -1.03
C ASN A 47 -5.30 -8.71 -0.15
N PHE A 48 -5.66 -9.89 -0.69
CA PHE A 48 -6.17 -11.00 0.13
C PHE A 48 -5.11 -11.52 1.11
N PHE A 49 -3.88 -11.74 0.63
CA PHE A 49 -2.78 -12.14 1.50
C PHE A 49 -2.35 -11.05 2.49
N ASP A 50 -2.59 -9.78 2.15
CA ASP A 50 -2.37 -8.64 3.05
C ASP A 50 -3.23 -8.73 4.30
N VAL A 51 -4.52 -9.07 4.14
CA VAL A 51 -5.46 -9.31 5.25
C VAL A 51 -5.00 -10.48 6.14
N LEU A 52 -4.29 -11.47 5.59
CA LEU A 52 -3.70 -12.57 6.35
C LEU A 52 -2.37 -12.20 7.04
N GLY A 53 -1.91 -10.95 6.88
CA GLY A 53 -0.70 -10.44 7.50
C GLY A 53 0.59 -10.76 6.74
N ILE A 54 0.51 -11.14 5.45
CA ILE A 54 1.70 -11.42 4.61
C ILE A 54 2.28 -10.12 4.02
N GLY A 55 1.46 -9.09 3.86
CA GLY A 55 1.85 -7.85 3.16
C GLY A 55 1.57 -7.93 1.65
N ALA A 56 0.87 -6.94 1.12
CA ALA A 56 0.60 -6.84 -0.33
C ALA A 56 1.83 -6.41 -1.16
N PHE A 57 2.73 -5.61 -0.58
CA PHE A 57 3.73 -4.88 -1.37
C PHE A 57 4.83 -5.78 -1.96
N ALA A 58 5.36 -6.72 -1.18
CA ALA A 58 6.38 -7.66 -1.65
C ALA A 58 5.89 -8.56 -2.80
N PRO A 59 4.77 -9.30 -2.65
CA PRO A 59 4.28 -10.18 -3.71
C PRO A 59 3.80 -9.38 -4.92
N GLN A 60 3.22 -8.19 -4.74
CA GLN A 60 2.79 -7.37 -5.88
C GLN A 60 3.97 -6.83 -6.69
N THR A 61 5.03 -6.37 -6.04
CA THR A 61 6.29 -5.98 -6.72
C THR A 61 6.81 -7.13 -7.58
N ALA A 62 6.87 -8.33 -7.01
CA ALA A 62 7.34 -9.52 -7.71
C ALA A 62 6.45 -9.88 -8.90
N LEU A 63 5.14 -9.96 -8.69
CA LEU A 63 4.17 -10.35 -9.73
C LEU A 63 4.09 -9.33 -10.87
N LEU A 64 4.06 -8.02 -10.58
CA LEU A 64 4.06 -6.97 -11.61
C LEU A 64 5.31 -7.05 -12.48
N LYS A 65 6.46 -7.36 -11.88
CA LYS A 65 7.74 -7.52 -12.58
C LYS A 65 7.78 -8.80 -13.41
N PHE A 66 7.40 -9.94 -12.84
CA PHE A 66 7.37 -11.22 -13.56
C PHE A 66 6.42 -11.19 -14.75
N THR A 67 5.29 -10.50 -14.61
CA THR A 67 4.30 -10.34 -15.68
C THR A 67 4.57 -9.14 -16.59
N LYS A 68 5.66 -8.39 -16.35
CA LYS A 68 6.10 -7.20 -17.11
C LYS A 68 4.98 -6.17 -17.31
N GLN A 69 4.23 -5.90 -16.24
CA GLN A 69 3.06 -5.01 -16.30
C GLN A 69 3.42 -3.54 -16.08
N THR A 70 4.58 -3.20 -15.52
CA THR A 70 5.03 -1.80 -15.45
C THR A 70 6.55 -1.73 -15.32
N SER A 71 7.13 -0.55 -15.51
CA SER A 71 8.57 -0.34 -15.37
C SER A 71 8.98 -0.24 -13.90
N ASP A 72 10.19 -0.71 -13.57
CA ASP A 72 10.73 -0.71 -12.20
C ASP A 72 10.69 0.69 -11.54
N LYS A 73 10.79 1.77 -12.34
CA LYS A 73 10.70 3.15 -11.86
C LYS A 73 9.32 3.50 -11.31
N PHE A 74 8.26 3.00 -11.96
CA PHE A 74 6.89 3.34 -11.61
C PHE A 74 6.26 2.38 -10.61
N ILE A 75 6.82 1.17 -10.41
CA ILE A 75 6.31 0.18 -9.45
C ILE A 75 5.90 0.78 -8.09
N PRO A 76 6.72 1.60 -7.40
CA PRO A 76 6.36 2.12 -6.07
C PRO A 76 5.12 3.02 -6.11
N GLY A 77 5.03 3.89 -7.12
CA GLY A 77 3.89 4.78 -7.31
C GLY A 77 2.64 4.01 -7.73
N THR A 78 2.78 3.10 -8.69
CA THR A 78 1.70 2.24 -9.18
C THR A 78 1.05 1.45 -8.05
N MET A 79 1.86 0.86 -7.16
CA MET A 79 1.35 0.07 -6.05
C MET A 79 0.66 0.93 -4.98
N ASN A 80 1.19 2.10 -4.66
CA ASN A 80 0.53 3.02 -3.74
C ASN A 80 -0.86 3.40 -4.26
N VAL A 81 -0.97 3.81 -5.53
CA VAL A 81 -2.25 4.17 -6.14
C VAL A 81 -3.19 2.96 -6.22
N ALA A 82 -2.69 1.80 -6.69
CA ALA A 82 -3.50 0.60 -6.87
C ALA A 82 -4.08 0.05 -5.55
N ASN A 83 -3.32 0.15 -4.45
CA ASN A 83 -3.74 -0.37 -3.15
C ASN A 83 -4.47 0.64 -2.28
N THR A 84 -4.49 1.93 -2.64
CA THR A 84 -5.12 2.97 -1.80
C THR A 84 -6.57 2.64 -1.45
N LEU A 85 -7.41 2.34 -2.44
CA LEU A 85 -8.82 2.05 -2.20
C LEU A 85 -9.03 0.68 -1.50
N PRO A 86 -8.38 -0.43 -1.93
CA PRO A 86 -8.40 -1.69 -1.20
C PRO A 86 -8.03 -1.54 0.29
N VAL A 87 -6.94 -0.85 0.59
CA VAL A 87 -6.44 -0.67 1.97
C VAL A 87 -7.36 0.24 2.78
N LEU A 88 -7.96 1.28 2.18
CA LEU A 88 -8.97 2.08 2.86
C LEU A 88 -10.20 1.26 3.25
N ILE A 89 -10.67 0.37 2.37
CA ILE A 89 -11.78 -0.54 2.66
C ILE A 89 -11.38 -1.52 3.77
N GLN A 90 -10.19 -2.13 3.69
CA GLN A 90 -9.67 -2.99 4.74
C GLN A 90 -9.59 -2.27 6.09
N ALA A 91 -9.10 -1.02 6.11
CA ALA A 91 -9.00 -0.23 7.33
C ALA A 91 -10.37 0.03 7.97
N ILE A 92 -11.39 0.35 7.16
CA ILE A 92 -12.76 0.52 7.66
C ILE A 92 -13.28 -0.79 8.26
N ILE A 93 -13.09 -1.91 7.58
CA ILE A 93 -13.51 -3.24 8.06
C ILE A 93 -12.76 -3.62 9.34
N PHE A 94 -11.44 -3.45 9.39
CA PHE A 94 -10.63 -3.82 10.54
C PHE A 94 -10.92 -2.97 11.77
N ILE A 95 -11.10 -1.65 11.61
CA ILE A 95 -11.47 -0.78 12.74
C ILE A 95 -12.88 -1.15 13.26
N GLN A 96 -13.74 -1.72 12.42
CA GLN A 96 -15.07 -2.19 12.85
C GLN A 96 -15.02 -3.55 13.57
N VAL A 97 -14.15 -4.47 13.11
CA VAL A 97 -14.08 -5.85 13.63
C VAL A 97 -13.13 -5.98 14.81
N ILE A 98 -12.06 -5.18 14.84
CA ILE A 98 -11.00 -5.24 15.84
C ILE A 98 -11.10 -3.99 16.70
N GLU A 99 -11.14 -4.18 18.02
CA GLU A 99 -11.09 -3.06 18.96
C GLU A 99 -9.69 -2.47 18.98
N VAL A 100 -9.56 -1.23 18.53
CA VAL A 100 -8.28 -0.49 18.50
C VAL A 100 -8.43 0.83 19.22
N GLU A 101 -7.43 1.20 20.02
CA GLU A 101 -7.42 2.48 20.71
C GLU A 101 -7.34 3.66 19.71
N PRO A 102 -8.27 4.64 19.76
CA PRO A 102 -8.32 5.73 18.78
C PRO A 102 -7.06 6.60 18.73
N ILE A 103 -6.39 6.80 19.86
CA ILE A 103 -5.17 7.62 19.93
C ILE A 103 -4.05 6.92 19.16
N THR A 104 -3.86 5.62 19.38
CA THR A 104 -2.87 4.79 18.68
C THR A 104 -3.10 4.80 17.17
N LEU A 105 -4.37 4.69 16.72
CA LEU A 105 -4.72 4.81 15.30
C LEU A 105 -4.32 6.17 14.71
N ILE A 106 -4.65 7.27 15.40
CA ILE A 106 -4.33 8.64 14.93
C ILE A 106 -2.82 8.83 14.85
N VAL A 107 -2.08 8.44 15.88
CA VAL A 107 -0.61 8.55 15.91
C VAL A 107 0.01 7.71 14.78
N MET A 108 -0.48 6.49 14.57
CA MET A 108 -0.02 5.62 13.48
C MET A 108 -0.26 6.27 12.10
N PHE A 109 -1.44 6.84 11.85
CA PHE A 109 -1.72 7.51 10.59
C PHE A 109 -0.87 8.75 10.37
N LEU A 110 -0.70 9.61 11.38
CA LEU A 110 0.10 10.82 11.26
C LEU A 110 1.58 10.52 11.05
N THR A 111 2.13 9.54 11.76
CA THR A 111 3.53 9.11 11.59
C THR A 111 3.77 8.46 10.22
N ALA A 112 2.87 7.58 9.79
CA ALA A 112 2.93 6.98 8.45
C ALA A 112 2.82 8.03 7.34
N MET A 113 1.91 9.00 7.47
CA MET A 113 1.75 10.10 6.54
C MET A 113 3.02 10.97 6.48
N GLY A 114 3.60 11.32 7.63
CA GLY A 114 4.87 12.05 7.69
C GLY A 114 6.01 11.31 7.00
N GLY A 115 6.14 10.01 7.25
CA GLY A 115 7.10 9.15 6.57
C GLY A 115 6.88 9.07 5.06
N ALA A 116 5.63 9.00 4.61
CA ALA A 116 5.29 8.95 3.20
C ALA A 116 5.62 10.26 2.46
N ILE A 117 5.30 11.41 3.04
CA ILE A 117 5.58 12.73 2.45
C ILE A 117 7.09 12.93 2.30
N LEU A 118 7.85 12.67 3.37
CA LEU A 118 9.31 12.80 3.34
C LEU A 118 9.96 11.76 2.41
N GLY A 119 9.46 10.53 2.41
CA GLY A 119 9.99 9.44 1.60
C GLY A 119 9.74 9.62 0.09
N ALA A 120 8.59 10.17 -0.29
CA ALA A 120 8.22 10.36 -1.70
C ALA A 120 9.21 11.28 -2.44
N ASP A 121 9.59 12.40 -1.82
CA ASP A 121 10.54 13.36 -2.40
C ASP A 121 11.94 12.76 -2.57
N ILE A 122 12.35 11.88 -1.64
CA ILE A 122 13.63 11.19 -1.71
C ILE A 122 13.60 10.17 -2.84
N ILE A 123 12.59 9.29 -2.86
CA ILE A 123 12.47 8.21 -3.84
C ILE A 123 12.34 8.76 -5.26
N GLY A 124 11.62 9.87 -5.46
CA GLY A 124 11.44 10.50 -6.78
C GLY A 124 12.74 10.99 -7.43
N LYS A 125 13.81 11.21 -6.63
CA LYS A 125 15.13 11.68 -7.11
C LYS A 125 16.12 10.54 -7.34
N LEU A 126 15.78 9.31 -6.98
CA LEU A 126 16.67 8.16 -7.10
C LEU A 126 16.66 7.56 -8.52
N SER A 127 17.78 6.96 -8.91
CA SER A 127 17.86 6.12 -10.10
C SER A 127 17.10 4.81 -9.90
N GLU A 128 16.66 4.16 -10.98
CA GLU A 128 15.92 2.87 -10.92
C GLU A 128 16.68 1.79 -10.13
N ARG A 129 18.01 1.77 -10.26
CA ARG A 129 18.86 0.85 -9.50
C ARG A 129 18.77 1.11 -8.00
N ASN A 130 18.81 2.37 -7.59
CA ASN A 130 18.73 2.74 -6.18
C ASN A 130 17.33 2.49 -5.63
N ILE A 131 16.27 2.81 -6.39
CA ILE A 131 14.89 2.47 -6.03
C ILE A 131 14.75 0.96 -5.76
N ARG A 132 15.27 0.12 -6.67
CA ARG A 132 15.24 -1.33 -6.53
C ARG A 132 15.97 -1.81 -5.29
N LEU A 133 17.17 -1.28 -5.02
CA LEU A 133 17.95 -1.65 -3.83
C LEU A 133 17.23 -1.25 -2.56
N THR A 134 16.69 -0.03 -2.48
CA THR A 134 15.93 0.45 -1.34
C THR A 134 14.70 -0.41 -1.07
N ILE A 135 13.91 -0.74 -2.10
CA ILE A 135 12.75 -1.63 -1.95
C ILE A 135 13.19 -3.02 -1.47
N SER A 136 14.25 -3.57 -2.05
CA SER A 136 14.74 -4.91 -1.68
C SER A 136 15.18 -4.97 -0.22
N VAL A 137 15.92 -3.95 0.24
CA VAL A 137 16.34 -3.82 1.65
C VAL A 137 15.12 -3.64 2.56
N ALA A 138 14.18 -2.77 2.21
CA ALA A 138 12.95 -2.56 2.98
C ALA A 138 12.15 -3.85 3.11
N LEU A 139 11.96 -4.59 2.01
CA LEU A 139 11.23 -5.86 2.01
C LEU A 139 11.94 -6.95 2.82
N LEU A 140 13.28 -7.00 2.80
CA LEU A 140 14.05 -7.92 3.64
C LEU A 140 13.88 -7.61 5.14
N ILE A 141 13.89 -6.33 5.52
CA ILE A 141 13.64 -5.91 6.90
C ILE A 141 12.22 -6.29 7.32
N THR A 142 11.22 -6.02 6.48
CA THR A 142 9.82 -6.40 6.76
C THR A 142 9.67 -7.91 6.91
N ALA A 143 10.27 -8.70 6.02
CA ALA A 143 10.27 -10.16 6.12
C ALA A 143 10.93 -10.63 7.44
N GLY A 144 12.01 -9.97 7.87
CA GLY A 144 12.66 -10.21 9.16
C GLY A 144 11.73 -9.97 10.34
N PHE A 145 10.99 -8.86 10.36
CA PHE A 145 10.00 -8.58 11.41
C PHE A 145 8.87 -9.62 11.42
N MET A 146 8.34 -9.97 10.26
CA MET A 146 7.30 -10.98 10.15
C MET A 146 7.79 -12.36 10.65
N PHE A 147 9.02 -12.73 10.30
CA PHE A 147 9.62 -13.98 10.75
C PHE A 147 9.84 -13.98 12.28
N ALA A 148 10.39 -12.89 12.83
CA ALA A 148 10.60 -12.74 14.26
C ALA A 148 9.28 -12.81 15.05
N ASN A 149 8.19 -12.23 14.51
CA ASN A 149 6.86 -12.34 15.10
C ASN A 149 6.34 -13.79 15.10
N LYS A 150 6.49 -14.52 13.98
CA LYS A 150 6.10 -15.94 13.92
C LYS A 150 6.93 -16.84 14.84
N MET A 151 8.21 -16.52 15.05
CA MET A 151 9.10 -17.21 15.99
C MET A 151 8.90 -16.78 17.46
N GLN A 152 7.95 -15.88 17.74
CA GLN A 152 7.68 -15.33 19.07
C GLN A 152 8.89 -14.60 19.70
N TRP A 153 9.84 -14.14 18.88
CA TRP A 153 10.98 -13.35 19.33
C TRP A 153 10.59 -11.90 19.62
N ILE A 154 9.59 -11.42 18.91
CA ILE A 154 8.93 -10.14 19.17
C ILE A 154 7.44 -10.43 19.36
N HIS A 155 6.86 -9.87 20.41
CA HIS A 155 5.43 -9.88 20.60
C HIS A 155 4.86 -8.79 19.69
N GLY A 156 4.30 -9.19 18.55
CA GLY A 156 3.30 -8.34 17.92
C GLY A 156 2.07 -8.44 18.80
N GLU A 157 1.63 -7.34 19.38
CA GLU A 157 0.38 -7.27 20.13
C GLU A 157 -0.79 -7.52 19.17
N GLY A 158 -0.99 -8.78 18.80
CA GLY A 158 -2.26 -9.31 18.36
C GLY A 158 -2.83 -10.01 19.57
N VAL A 159 -3.82 -9.37 20.19
CA VAL A 159 -4.82 -10.12 20.96
C VAL A 159 -5.50 -11.11 20.03
#